data_AF-W4H1Z0-F1
#
_entry.id   AF-W4H1Z0-F1
#
_cell.length_a   1.000
_cell.length_b   1.000
_cell.length_c   1.000
_cell.angle_alpha   90.00
_cell.angle_beta   90.00
_cell.angle_gamma   90.00
#
_symmetry.space_group_name_H-M   'P 1'
#
loop_
_entity.id
_entity.type
_entity.pdbx_description
1 polymer ?
#
loop_
_entity_poly.entity_id
_entity_poly.type
_entity_poly.pdbx_seq_one_letter_code
_entity_poly.pdbx_strand_id
1 'polypeptide(L)'
;MGICGTAVAKDASDIILMDDNFRSIVSAVKWGRNVYDSIAKFLQFQLTVNIVAISTAVIGAVVLEESSLTAIQLLWVNLIMDTFASLALATDAPTEAMLKRKPYPRTKPLISERMLKHMVGQSIFQLAVILTMTFAGDKIFGIDSGRKYDRKPVGATGPSVHYTMIFNTFVFLQLFNEINARRIHDELNVFEGILTNHIYLGISVVQLVLQVLIIEFGSLVFGCVPLDLTQWFICIGLGSLSLPVGLFLRCITLPASFTMCQETSVVENVPSARTKTLWRRSLKRLQVQMRVVKAFQKSVTQQKGLH
;
A
#
# COMPACT_ATOMS: atom_id res chain seq x y z
N MET A 1 8.06 29.80 -13.47
CA MET A 1 8.90 29.91 -14.68
C MET A 1 10.31 30.24 -14.26
N GLY A 2 11.27 29.39 -14.61
CA GLY A 2 12.68 29.46 -14.27
C GLY A 2 13.44 30.47 -15.14
N ILE A 3 13.01 30.70 -16.38
CA ILE A 3 13.68 31.64 -17.29
C ILE A 3 13.00 33.01 -17.20
N CYS A 4 11.71 33.09 -17.53
CA CYS A 4 10.96 34.34 -17.61
C CYS A 4 10.38 34.83 -16.27
N GLY A 5 10.48 34.04 -15.19
CA GLY A 5 9.94 34.42 -13.88
C GLY A 5 10.79 35.46 -13.15
N THR A 6 10.15 36.37 -12.41
CA THR A 6 10.84 37.31 -11.51
C THR A 6 11.42 36.57 -10.30
N ALA A 7 12.50 37.09 -9.71
CA ALA A 7 13.15 36.47 -8.54
C ALA A 7 12.18 36.30 -7.36
N VAL A 8 11.37 37.33 -7.08
CA VAL A 8 10.33 37.28 -6.02
C VAL A 8 9.32 36.16 -6.28
N ALA A 9 8.92 35.93 -7.52
CA ALA A 9 8.01 34.85 -7.86
C ALA A 9 8.66 33.46 -7.74
N LYS A 10 9.96 33.35 -8.04
CA LYS A 10 10.73 32.11 -7.85
C LYS A 10 10.86 31.76 -6.36
N ASP A 11 11.20 32.73 -5.53
CA ASP A 11 11.34 32.55 -4.08
C ASP A 11 9.99 32.25 -3.39
N ALA A 12 8.88 32.76 -3.95
CA ALA A 12 7.54 32.50 -3.43
C ALA A 12 6.90 31.19 -3.94
N SER A 13 7.55 30.42 -4.82
CA SER A 13 6.97 29.22 -5.46
C SER A 13 7.52 27.92 -4.87
N ASP A 14 6.65 26.95 -4.61
CA ASP A 14 7.05 25.60 -4.15
C ASP A 14 7.73 24.76 -5.25
N ILE A 15 7.39 25.02 -6.52
CA ILE A 15 7.92 24.28 -7.68
C ILE A 15 8.23 25.27 -8.80
N ILE A 16 9.45 25.22 -9.33
CA ILE A 16 9.91 26.07 -10.44
C ILE A 16 10.15 25.21 -11.69
N LEU A 17 9.52 25.58 -12.80
CA LEU A 17 9.78 24.96 -14.11
C LEU A 17 11.07 25.54 -14.69
N MET A 18 12.15 24.76 -14.75
CA MET A 18 13.44 25.26 -15.25
C MET A 18 13.43 25.57 -16.75
N ASP A 19 12.58 24.88 -17.52
CA ASP A 19 12.50 24.94 -18.98
C ASP A 19 11.34 25.81 -19.50
N ASP A 20 10.58 26.45 -18.62
CA ASP A 20 9.36 27.22 -18.92
C ASP A 20 8.31 26.48 -19.77
N ASN A 21 8.34 25.15 -19.78
CA ASN A 21 7.43 24.33 -20.57
C ASN A 21 6.22 23.89 -19.75
N PHE A 22 5.02 24.20 -20.22
CA PHE A 22 3.78 23.74 -19.59
C PHE A 22 3.63 22.20 -19.55
N ARG A 23 4.31 21.46 -20.44
CA ARG A 23 4.36 19.99 -20.39
C ARG A 23 4.93 19.47 -19.07
N SER A 24 5.88 20.19 -18.47
CA SER A 24 6.48 19.86 -17.18
C SER A 24 5.46 19.86 -16.04
N ILE A 25 4.38 20.65 -16.14
CA ILE A 25 3.25 20.60 -15.20
C ILE A 25 2.51 19.27 -15.29
N VAL A 26 2.23 18.78 -16.51
CA VAL A 26 1.54 17.50 -16.72
C VAL A 26 2.40 16.35 -16.18
N SER A 27 3.71 16.38 -16.44
CA SER A 27 4.67 15.42 -15.90
C SER A 27 4.70 15.45 -14.37
N ALA A 28 4.72 16.63 -13.76
CA ALA A 28 4.68 16.79 -12.30
C ALA A 28 3.40 16.21 -11.69
N VAL A 29 2.23 16.46 -12.31
CA VAL A 29 0.96 15.86 -11.88
C VAL A 29 0.98 14.34 -12.03
N LYS A 30 1.55 13.82 -13.13
CA LYS A 30 1.69 12.37 -13.36
C LYS A 30 2.54 11.72 -12.27
N TRP A 31 3.68 12.32 -11.92
CA TRP A 31 4.55 11.86 -10.84
C TRP A 31 3.90 11.98 -9.46
N GLY A 32 3.21 13.08 -9.15
CA GLY A 32 2.50 13.23 -7.89
C GLY A 32 1.42 12.17 -7.68
N ARG A 33 0.69 11.79 -8.74
CA ARG A 33 -0.27 10.69 -8.72
C ARG A 33 0.39 9.33 -8.51
N ASN A 34 1.58 9.13 -9.07
CA ASN A 34 2.34 7.90 -8.91
C ASN A 34 2.84 7.73 -7.47
N VAL A 35 3.40 8.78 -6.88
CA VAL A 35 3.85 8.78 -5.47
C VAL A 35 2.70 8.45 -4.53
N TYR A 36 1.52 9.04 -4.73
CA TYR A 36 0.35 8.74 -3.90
C TYR A 36 -0.04 7.26 -3.97
N ASP A 37 -0.11 6.69 -5.17
CA ASP A 37 -0.44 5.27 -5.33
C ASP A 37 0.65 4.36 -4.73
N SER A 38 1.93 4.69 -4.91
CA SER A 38 3.04 3.95 -4.30
C SER A 38 2.97 3.93 -2.77
N ILE A 39 2.65 5.07 -2.15
CA ILE A 39 2.43 5.14 -0.69
C ILE A 39 1.26 4.25 -0.27
N ALA A 40 0.15 4.26 -1.03
CA ALA A 40 -1.00 3.41 -0.73
C ALA A 40 -0.67 1.91 -0.87
N LYS A 41 0.10 1.49 -1.89
CA LYS A 41 0.57 0.09 -2.05
C LYS A 41 1.42 -0.33 -0.84
N PHE A 42 2.37 0.52 -0.47
CA PHE A 42 3.25 0.28 0.67
C PHE A 42 2.46 0.17 1.97
N LEU A 43 1.53 1.08 2.23
CA LEU A 43 0.68 1.02 3.42
C LEU A 43 -0.20 -0.23 3.45
N GLN A 44 -0.79 -0.63 2.32
CA GLN A 44 -1.58 -1.85 2.25
C GLN A 44 -0.74 -3.06 2.67
N PHE A 45 0.46 -3.17 2.12
CA PHE A 45 1.39 -4.24 2.43
C PHE A 45 1.84 -4.21 3.89
N GLN A 46 2.37 -3.08 4.34
CA GLN A 46 2.96 -2.92 5.67
C GLN A 46 1.95 -3.18 6.80
N LEU A 47 0.73 -2.65 6.65
CA LEU A 47 -0.32 -2.82 7.65
C LEU A 47 -0.80 -4.28 7.70
N THR A 48 -0.92 -4.97 6.56
CA THR A 48 -1.24 -6.42 6.55
C THR A 48 -0.20 -7.21 7.32
N VAL A 49 1.09 -6.97 7.06
CA VAL A 49 2.21 -7.67 7.71
C VAL A 49 2.17 -7.45 9.22
N ASN A 50 2.00 -6.19 9.65
CA ASN A 50 1.95 -5.83 11.06
C ASN A 50 0.75 -6.47 11.78
N ILE A 51 -0.43 -6.51 11.15
CA ILE A 51 -1.61 -7.17 11.72
C ILE A 51 -1.32 -8.66 11.95
N VAL A 52 -0.74 -9.35 10.97
CA VAL A 52 -0.45 -10.79 11.06
C VAL A 52 0.66 -11.07 12.08
N ALA A 53 1.73 -10.28 12.08
CA ALA A 53 2.84 -10.43 13.01
C ALA A 53 2.39 -10.25 14.46
N ILE A 54 1.65 -9.18 14.76
CA ILE A 54 1.17 -8.88 16.11
C ILE A 54 0.14 -9.92 16.56
N SER A 55 -0.84 -10.26 15.71
CA SER A 55 -1.85 -11.26 16.05
C SER A 55 -1.24 -12.65 16.30
N THR A 56 -0.28 -13.07 15.48
CA THR A 56 0.45 -14.32 15.66
C THR A 56 1.24 -14.33 16.97
N ALA A 57 1.95 -13.23 17.28
CA ALA A 57 2.72 -13.13 18.52
C ALA A 57 1.81 -13.19 19.75
N VAL A 58 0.67 -12.50 19.74
CA VAL A 58 -0.29 -12.51 20.84
C VAL A 58 -0.90 -13.89 21.02
N ILE A 59 -1.40 -14.52 19.95
CA ILE A 59 -2.02 -15.85 20.03
C ILE A 59 -0.99 -16.91 20.44
N GLY A 60 0.23 -16.84 19.90
CA GLY A 60 1.34 -17.71 20.30
C GLY A 60 1.65 -17.60 21.79
N ALA A 61 1.82 -16.36 22.29
CA ALA A 61 2.10 -16.12 23.71
C ALA A 61 0.98 -16.59 24.64
N VAL A 62 -0.29 -16.41 24.26
CA VAL A 62 -1.44 -16.80 25.09
C VAL A 62 -1.64 -18.31 25.12
N VAL A 63 -1.45 -19.01 24.00
CA VAL A 63 -1.78 -20.44 23.90
C VAL A 63 -0.59 -21.36 24.18
N LEU A 64 0.61 -20.97 23.73
CA LEU A 64 1.81 -21.81 23.81
C LEU A 64 2.79 -21.36 24.89
N GLU A 65 2.54 -20.23 25.55
CA GLU A 65 3.44 -19.56 26.50
C GLU A 65 4.83 -19.21 25.90
N GLU A 66 4.99 -19.37 24.59
CA GLU A 66 6.17 -19.09 23.81
C GLU A 66 5.76 -18.49 22.46
N SER A 67 6.53 -17.52 21.98
CA SER A 67 6.29 -16.92 20.66
C SER A 67 6.73 -17.89 19.56
N SER A 68 5.88 -18.04 18.52
CA SER A 68 6.19 -18.89 17.36
C SER A 68 7.33 -18.36 16.50
N LEU A 69 7.64 -17.05 16.64
CA LEU A 69 8.75 -16.37 15.98
C LEU A 69 9.66 -15.74 17.03
N THR A 70 10.97 -15.91 16.87
CA THR A 70 11.94 -15.29 17.77
C THR A 70 12.00 -13.77 17.55
N ALA A 71 12.44 -13.01 18.57
CA ALA A 71 12.54 -11.56 18.46
C ALA A 71 13.46 -11.12 17.30
N ILE A 72 14.55 -11.85 17.05
CA ILE A 72 15.49 -11.59 15.96
C ILE A 72 14.84 -11.88 14.59
N GLN A 73 14.06 -12.97 14.48
CA GLN A 73 13.32 -13.30 13.26
C GLN A 73 12.26 -12.23 12.95
N LEU A 74 11.53 -11.74 13.96
CA LEU A 74 10.57 -10.65 13.79
C LEU A 74 11.26 -9.34 13.36
N LEU A 75 12.41 -9.01 13.96
CA LEU A 75 13.21 -7.86 13.56
C LEU A 75 13.67 -7.98 12.11
N TRP A 76 14.09 -9.16 11.69
CA TRP A 76 14.47 -9.42 10.30
C TRP A 76 13.32 -9.22 9.34
N VAL A 77 12.14 -9.78 9.65
CA VAL A 77 10.96 -9.58 8.81
C VAL A 77 10.65 -8.08 8.70
N ASN A 78 10.58 -7.36 9.81
CA ASN A 78 10.33 -5.91 9.77
C ASN A 78 11.41 -5.17 8.96
N LEU A 79 12.69 -5.49 9.14
CA LEU A 79 13.76 -4.79 8.42
C LEU A 79 13.67 -5.00 6.91
N ILE A 80 13.50 -6.26 6.47
CA ILE A 80 13.41 -6.58 5.05
C ILE A 80 12.14 -6.02 4.43
N MET A 81 11.01 -6.19 5.11
CA MET A 81 9.70 -5.84 4.58
C MET A 81 9.52 -4.34 4.51
N ASP A 82 9.96 -3.61 5.54
CA ASP A 82 9.79 -2.16 5.59
C ASP A 82 10.75 -1.47 4.63
N THR A 83 12.00 -1.94 4.54
CA THR A 83 13.05 -1.25 3.77
C THR A 83 13.06 -1.67 2.30
N PHE A 84 13.09 -2.98 2.02
CA PHE A 84 13.19 -3.45 0.64
C PHE A 84 11.85 -3.37 -0.08
N ALA A 85 10.74 -3.71 0.58
CA ALA A 85 9.43 -3.63 -0.09
C ALA A 85 8.97 -2.18 -0.28
N SER A 86 9.29 -1.26 0.64
CA SER A 86 9.02 0.18 0.38
C SER A 86 9.78 0.67 -0.84
N LEU A 87 11.06 0.30 -1.00
CA LEU A 87 11.84 0.65 -2.17
C LEU A 87 11.30 -0.02 -3.44
N ALA A 88 10.91 -1.29 -3.37
CA ALA A 88 10.34 -2.03 -4.49
C ALA A 88 9.00 -1.45 -4.98
N LEU A 89 8.11 -1.06 -4.05
CA LEU A 89 6.79 -0.52 -4.35
C LEU A 89 6.82 0.99 -4.69
N ALA A 90 7.83 1.73 -4.20
CA ALA A 90 8.00 3.15 -4.50
C ALA A 90 8.62 3.44 -5.86
N THR A 91 9.30 2.46 -6.47
CA THR A 91 10.06 2.62 -7.72
C THR A 91 9.26 2.28 -8.98
N ASP A 92 7.94 2.04 -8.86
CA ASP A 92 7.08 1.85 -10.02
C ASP A 92 7.03 3.11 -10.90
N ALA A 93 7.22 2.94 -12.21
CA ALA A 93 7.21 4.04 -13.16
C ALA A 93 5.79 4.57 -13.42
N PRO A 94 5.63 5.89 -13.67
CA PRO A 94 4.31 6.49 -13.87
C PRO A 94 3.67 6.08 -15.20
N THR A 95 2.45 5.55 -15.17
CA THR A 95 1.69 5.12 -16.36
C THR A 95 0.77 6.22 -16.90
N GLU A 96 0.53 6.29 -18.21
CA GLU A 96 -0.40 7.29 -18.80
C GLU A 96 -1.87 7.07 -18.42
N ALA A 97 -2.25 5.83 -18.12
CA ALA A 97 -3.57 5.51 -17.58
C ALA A 97 -3.91 6.31 -16.31
N MET A 98 -2.88 6.69 -15.54
CA MET A 98 -3.05 7.49 -14.32
C MET A 98 -3.59 8.90 -14.60
N LEU A 99 -3.44 9.44 -15.82
CA LEU A 99 -3.98 10.75 -16.19
C LEU A 99 -5.47 10.69 -16.55
N LYS A 100 -5.98 9.53 -17.01
CA LYS A 100 -7.37 9.35 -17.45
C LYS A 100 -8.37 9.31 -16.29
N ARG A 101 -7.92 9.02 -15.07
CA ARG A 101 -8.79 8.96 -13.87
C ARG A 101 -9.08 10.35 -13.29
N LYS A 102 -10.20 10.51 -12.59
CA LYS A 102 -10.55 11.74 -11.85
C LYS A 102 -9.59 11.99 -10.67
N PRO A 103 -9.31 13.25 -10.29
CA PRO A 103 -8.45 13.55 -9.15
C PRO A 103 -9.03 13.00 -7.85
N TYR A 104 -8.17 12.60 -6.92
CA TYR A 104 -8.60 12.13 -5.60
C TYR A 104 -9.18 13.32 -4.81
N PRO A 105 -10.37 13.18 -4.20
CA PRO A 105 -10.92 14.22 -3.34
C PRO A 105 -10.09 14.33 -2.06
N ARG A 106 -9.89 15.56 -1.56
CA ARG A 106 -9.14 15.83 -0.31
C ARG A 106 -9.75 15.18 0.93
N THR A 107 -11.04 14.86 0.89
CA THR A 107 -11.78 14.24 1.99
C THR A 107 -11.73 12.71 1.97
N LYS A 108 -11.15 12.09 0.92
CA LYS A 108 -11.07 10.63 0.84
C LYS A 108 -10.00 10.11 1.80
N PRO A 109 -10.30 9.09 2.63
CA PRO A 109 -9.28 8.46 3.46
C PRO A 109 -8.19 7.82 2.60
N LEU A 110 -6.95 7.82 3.10
CA LEU A 110 -5.80 7.21 2.42
C LEU A 110 -5.96 5.69 2.28
N ILE A 111 -6.50 5.06 3.32
CA ILE A 111 -6.91 3.66 3.32
C ILE A 111 -8.32 3.60 2.75
N SER A 112 -8.45 3.09 1.52
CA SER A 112 -9.77 2.87 0.90
C SER A 112 -10.43 1.60 1.44
N GLU A 113 -11.76 1.50 1.39
CA GLU A 113 -12.48 0.29 1.78
C GLU A 113 -12.02 -0.95 0.99
N ARG A 114 -11.68 -0.78 -0.29
CA ARG A 114 -11.15 -1.85 -1.14
C ARG A 114 -9.79 -2.33 -0.65
N MET A 115 -8.93 -1.40 -0.24
CA MET A 115 -7.64 -1.70 0.37
C MET A 115 -7.81 -2.40 1.72
N LEU A 116 -8.78 -1.97 2.53
CA LEU A 116 -9.14 -2.60 3.80
C LEU A 116 -9.61 -4.04 3.61
N LYS A 117 -10.46 -4.29 2.60
CA LYS A 117 -10.92 -5.64 2.20
C LYS A 117 -9.74 -6.58 1.95
N HIS A 118 -8.80 -6.13 1.11
CA HIS A 118 -7.62 -6.90 0.76
C HIS A 118 -6.74 -7.14 1.98
N MET A 119 -6.52 -6.10 2.80
CA MET A 119 -5.72 -6.21 4.01
C MET A 119 -6.29 -7.21 5.00
N VAL A 120 -7.59 -7.12 5.32
CA VAL A 120 -8.25 -8.00 6.29
C VAL A 120 -8.37 -9.44 5.75
N GLY A 121 -8.74 -9.59 4.47
CA GLY A 121 -8.86 -10.91 3.84
C GLY A 121 -7.51 -11.65 3.80
N GLN A 122 -6.43 -10.96 3.41
CA GLN A 122 -5.09 -11.53 3.43
C GLN A 122 -4.62 -11.80 4.86
N SER A 123 -4.86 -10.90 5.81
CA SER A 123 -4.43 -11.12 7.18
C SER A 123 -5.10 -12.33 7.83
N ILE A 124 -6.39 -12.54 7.58
CA ILE A 124 -7.12 -13.72 8.09
C ILE A 124 -6.54 -15.00 7.49
N PHE A 125 -6.29 -15.01 6.18
CA PHE A 125 -5.71 -16.16 5.50
C PHE A 125 -4.31 -16.49 6.03
N GLN A 126 -3.41 -15.51 6.08
CA GLN A 126 -2.05 -15.70 6.58
C GLN A 126 -2.05 -16.16 8.04
N LEU A 127 -2.89 -15.55 8.89
CA LEU A 127 -3.06 -15.95 10.28
C LEU A 127 -3.54 -17.40 10.38
N ALA A 128 -4.53 -17.81 9.58
CA ALA A 128 -5.00 -19.18 9.56
C ALA A 128 -3.88 -20.16 9.19
N VAL A 129 -3.11 -19.88 8.13
CA VAL A 129 -1.99 -20.73 7.70
C VAL A 129 -0.92 -20.85 8.78
N ILE A 130 -0.51 -19.73 9.38
CA ILE A 130 0.53 -19.72 10.43
C ILE A 130 0.06 -20.41 11.71
N LEU A 131 -1.19 -20.18 12.14
CA LEU A 131 -1.74 -20.88 13.30
C LEU A 131 -1.90 -22.38 13.03
N THR A 132 -2.36 -22.78 11.84
CA THR A 132 -2.43 -24.20 11.45
C THR A 132 -1.05 -24.83 11.45
N MET A 133 -0.02 -24.19 10.90
CA MET A 133 1.35 -24.70 11.01
C MET A 133 1.83 -24.76 12.46
N THR A 134 1.46 -23.79 13.28
CA THR A 134 1.87 -23.73 14.68
C THR A 134 1.25 -24.87 15.50
N PHE A 135 -0.04 -25.19 15.30
CA PHE A 135 -0.78 -26.18 16.10
C PHE A 135 -0.90 -27.58 15.48
N ALA A 136 -0.77 -27.71 14.17
CA ALA A 136 -0.93 -28.98 13.47
C ALA A 136 0.25 -29.33 12.55
N GLY A 137 1.24 -28.43 12.39
CA GLY A 137 2.38 -28.67 11.50
C GLY A 137 3.24 -29.88 11.89
N ASP A 138 3.36 -30.17 13.18
CA ASP A 138 4.01 -31.37 13.71
C ASP A 138 3.36 -32.66 13.18
N LYS A 139 2.02 -32.75 13.23
CA LYS A 139 1.27 -33.92 12.78
C LYS A 139 1.13 -34.00 11.26
N ILE A 140 0.95 -32.86 10.60
CA ILE A 140 0.72 -32.79 9.15
C ILE A 140 2.00 -33.12 8.37
N PHE A 141 3.16 -32.66 8.84
CA PHE A 141 4.43 -32.84 8.15
C PHE A 141 5.29 -33.98 8.74
N GLY A 142 4.85 -34.61 9.82
CA GLY A 142 5.57 -35.72 10.46
C GLY A 142 6.93 -35.31 11.02
N ILE A 143 7.04 -34.07 11.51
CA ILE A 143 8.28 -33.47 12.00
C ILE A 143 8.22 -33.34 13.53
N ASP A 144 9.35 -33.54 14.20
CA ASP A 144 9.45 -33.40 15.65
C ASP A 144 8.97 -32.01 16.09
N SER A 145 8.01 -32.00 17.03
CA SER A 145 7.38 -30.77 17.51
C SER A 145 8.41 -29.86 18.19
N GLY A 146 8.44 -28.60 17.76
CA GLY A 146 9.28 -27.57 18.37
C GLY A 146 8.72 -27.05 19.69
N ARG A 147 7.45 -27.32 20.01
CA ARG A 147 6.73 -26.72 21.15
C ARG A 147 7.34 -27.15 22.48
N LYS A 148 7.43 -26.21 23.43
CA LYS A 148 7.92 -26.42 24.80
C LYS A 148 7.44 -27.71 25.47
N TYR A 149 6.15 -28.01 25.34
CA TYR A 149 5.48 -29.11 26.02
C TYR A 149 5.59 -30.47 25.31
N ASP A 150 5.81 -30.49 23.99
CA ASP A 150 5.89 -31.70 23.17
C ASP A 150 7.34 -32.08 22.78
N ARG A 151 8.33 -31.30 23.26
CA ARG A 151 9.73 -31.44 22.88
C ARG A 151 10.35 -32.68 23.54
N LYS A 152 11.00 -33.54 22.75
CA LYS A 152 11.78 -34.67 23.29
C LYS A 152 12.86 -34.14 24.26
N PRO A 153 13.05 -34.76 25.45
CA PRO A 153 13.94 -34.25 26.50
C PRO A 153 15.44 -34.25 26.14
N VAL A 154 15.84 -34.90 25.04
CA VAL A 154 17.23 -34.94 24.56
C VAL A 154 17.43 -33.81 23.53
N GLY A 155 17.93 -32.65 23.96
CA GLY A 155 18.24 -31.49 23.07
C GLY A 155 17.36 -30.24 23.24
N ALA A 156 16.81 -30.03 24.43
CA ALA A 156 15.75 -29.06 24.76
C ALA A 156 16.04 -27.55 24.49
N THR A 157 17.25 -27.18 24.09
CA THR A 157 17.70 -25.78 23.90
C THR A 157 18.14 -25.44 22.47
N GLY A 158 17.94 -26.34 21.50
CA GLY A 158 18.34 -26.10 20.10
C GLY A 158 17.29 -25.35 19.26
N PRO A 159 17.67 -24.85 18.07
CA PRO A 159 16.70 -24.43 17.06
C PRO A 159 15.89 -25.63 16.54
N SER A 160 14.58 -25.46 16.32
CA SER A 160 13.71 -26.55 15.82
C SER A 160 13.40 -26.36 14.34
N VAL A 161 13.33 -27.48 13.61
CA VAL A 161 12.90 -27.49 12.19
C VAL A 161 11.48 -26.95 12.06
N HIS A 162 10.61 -27.26 13.02
CA HIS A 162 9.22 -26.79 13.06
C HIS A 162 9.10 -25.26 13.10
N TYR A 163 9.82 -24.58 14.01
CA TYR A 163 9.81 -23.11 14.06
C TYR A 163 10.51 -22.49 12.85
N THR A 164 11.55 -23.13 12.32
CA THR A 164 12.23 -22.65 11.11
C THR A 164 11.30 -22.71 9.88
N MET A 165 10.48 -23.75 9.74
CA MET A 165 9.45 -23.83 8.69
C MET A 165 8.36 -22.77 8.87
N ILE A 166 7.93 -22.47 10.11
CA ILE A 166 6.95 -21.41 10.37
C ILE A 166 7.52 -20.06 9.94
N PHE A 167 8.76 -19.76 10.35
CA PHE A 167 9.47 -18.55 9.94
C PHE A 167 9.62 -18.45 8.42
N ASN A 168 10.07 -19.51 7.75
CA ASN A 168 10.26 -19.50 6.30
C ASN A 168 8.92 -19.33 5.56
N THR A 169 7.88 -20.03 5.98
CA THR A 169 6.52 -19.89 5.41
C THR A 169 5.99 -18.48 5.60
N PHE A 170 6.21 -17.87 6.77
CA PHE A 170 5.82 -16.50 7.03
C PHE A 170 6.48 -15.51 6.06
N VAL A 171 7.79 -15.63 5.84
CA VAL A 171 8.51 -14.79 4.86
C VAL A 171 7.98 -15.01 3.44
N PHE A 172 7.70 -16.24 3.03
CA PHE A 172 7.14 -16.49 1.69
C PHE A 172 5.73 -15.93 1.54
N LEU A 173 4.84 -16.11 2.52
CA LEU A 173 3.51 -15.48 2.52
C LEU A 173 3.61 -13.98 2.31
N GLN A 174 4.62 -13.36 2.91
CA GLN A 174 4.90 -11.96 2.77
C GLN A 174 5.43 -11.56 1.39
N LEU A 175 6.41 -12.27 0.83
CA LEU A 175 6.92 -12.00 -0.52
C LEU A 175 5.82 -12.12 -1.58
N PHE A 176 4.95 -13.13 -1.46
CA PHE A 176 3.83 -13.28 -2.38
C PHE A 176 2.70 -12.26 -2.15
N ASN A 177 2.49 -11.82 -0.91
CA ASN A 177 1.58 -10.72 -0.61
C ASN A 177 2.10 -9.37 -1.15
N GLU A 178 3.42 -9.16 -1.21
CA GLU A 178 4.04 -7.98 -1.83
C GLU A 178 3.63 -7.84 -3.29
N ILE A 179 3.66 -8.97 -4.02
CA ILE A 179 3.23 -9.05 -5.42
C ILE A 179 1.74 -8.66 -5.54
N ASN A 180 0.88 -9.15 -4.63
CA ASN A 180 -0.53 -8.79 -4.60
C ASN A 180 -0.77 -7.30 -4.28
N ALA A 181 -0.01 -6.73 -3.35
CA ALA A 181 -0.15 -5.35 -2.90
C ALA A 181 0.28 -4.33 -3.96
N ARG A 182 1.02 -4.74 -4.99
CA ARG A 182 1.42 -3.88 -6.12
C ARG A 182 0.23 -3.34 -6.92
N ARG A 183 -0.92 -4.02 -6.91
CA ARG A 183 -2.14 -3.60 -7.61
C ARG A 183 -3.26 -3.29 -6.60
N ILE A 184 -3.59 -2.01 -6.42
CA ILE A 184 -4.61 -1.55 -5.46
C ILE A 184 -6.02 -1.47 -6.09
N HIS A 185 -6.11 -1.24 -7.39
CA HIS A 185 -7.36 -0.86 -8.06
C HIS A 185 -8.19 -2.05 -8.56
N ASP A 186 -8.15 -3.20 -7.86
CA ASP A 186 -8.84 -4.46 -8.23
C ASP A 186 -8.52 -4.95 -9.67
N GLU A 187 -7.32 -4.68 -10.17
CA GLU A 187 -6.88 -5.16 -11.48
C GLU A 187 -6.65 -6.68 -11.43
N LEU A 188 -7.16 -7.46 -12.38
CA LEU A 188 -7.05 -8.92 -12.35
C LEU A 188 -5.62 -9.43 -12.61
N ASN A 189 -4.83 -8.69 -13.39
CA ASN A 189 -3.47 -9.08 -13.75
C ASN A 189 -2.43 -8.59 -12.72
N VAL A 190 -2.13 -9.42 -11.71
CA VAL A 190 -1.08 -9.13 -10.72
C VAL A 190 0.32 -9.13 -11.37
N PHE A 191 0.53 -10.02 -12.35
CA PHE A 191 1.84 -10.27 -12.96
C PHE A 191 2.22 -9.29 -14.08
N GLU A 192 1.26 -8.48 -14.54
CA GLU A 192 1.50 -7.56 -15.64
C GLU A 192 2.49 -6.47 -15.22
N GLY A 193 3.60 -6.37 -15.95
CA GLY A 193 4.66 -5.38 -15.69
C GLY A 193 5.61 -5.73 -14.54
N ILE A 194 5.61 -6.96 -14.01
CA ILE A 194 6.65 -7.44 -13.05
C ILE A 194 8.02 -7.52 -13.72
N LEU A 195 8.09 -8.18 -14.88
CA LEU A 195 9.36 -8.37 -15.59
C LEU A 195 9.90 -7.09 -16.24
N THR A 196 9.05 -6.07 -16.42
CA THR A 196 9.43 -4.78 -17.02
C THR A 196 10.10 -3.85 -16.00
N ASN A 197 9.78 -4.00 -14.71
CA ASN A 197 10.42 -3.21 -13.66
C ASN A 197 11.65 -3.94 -13.12
N HIS A 198 12.82 -3.66 -13.71
CA HIS A 198 14.09 -4.29 -13.33
C HIS A 198 14.50 -3.99 -11.88
N ILE A 199 14.11 -2.84 -11.32
CA ILE A 199 14.42 -2.48 -9.93
C ILE A 199 13.62 -3.38 -8.98
N TYR A 200 12.31 -3.53 -9.23
CA TYR A 200 11.46 -4.45 -8.49
C TYR A 200 11.99 -5.89 -8.56
N LEU A 201 12.29 -6.37 -9.78
CA LEU A 201 12.83 -7.72 -9.97
C LEU A 201 14.16 -7.92 -9.23
N GLY A 202 15.06 -6.94 -9.30
CA GLY A 202 16.33 -6.98 -8.58
C GLY A 202 16.15 -7.08 -7.07
N ILE A 203 15.25 -6.28 -6.49
CA ILE A 203 14.97 -6.31 -5.06
C ILE A 203 14.31 -7.64 -4.64
N SER A 204 13.34 -8.14 -5.42
CA SER A 204 12.70 -9.44 -5.14
C SER A 204 13.70 -10.60 -5.17
N VAL A 205 14.65 -10.59 -6.12
CA VAL A 205 15.73 -11.59 -6.16
C VAL A 205 16.64 -11.47 -4.94
N VAL A 206 17.02 -10.24 -4.56
CA VAL A 206 17.85 -10.01 -3.37
C VAL A 206 17.16 -10.52 -2.10
N GLN A 207 15.87 -10.23 -1.92
CA GLN A 207 15.09 -10.73 -0.78
C GLN A 207 15.08 -12.27 -0.73
N LEU A 208 14.88 -12.94 -1.87
CA LEU A 208 14.90 -14.41 -1.95
C LEU A 208 16.27 -14.98 -1.61
N VAL A 209 17.35 -14.41 -2.16
CA VAL A 209 18.72 -14.86 -1.88
C VAL A 209 19.06 -14.68 -0.41
N LEU A 210 18.74 -13.53 0.18
CA LEU A 210 18.96 -13.28 1.60
C LEU A 210 18.18 -14.26 2.48
N GLN A 211 16.95 -14.58 2.11
CA GLN A 211 16.15 -15.56 2.84
C GLN A 211 16.77 -16.97 2.79
N VAL A 212 17.24 -17.42 1.61
CA VAL A 212 17.97 -18.70 1.48
C VAL A 212 19.23 -18.71 2.33
N LEU A 213 20.02 -17.63 2.30
CA LEU A 213 21.25 -17.54 3.10
C LEU A 213 20.98 -17.62 4.60
N ILE A 214 19.90 -17.03 5.10
CA ILE A 214 19.56 -17.10 6.53
C ILE A 214 19.10 -18.48 6.94
N ILE A 215 18.31 -19.16 6.11
CA ILE A 215 17.83 -20.49 6.45
C ILE A 215 18.98 -21.51 6.46
N GLU A 216 19.89 -21.44 5.48
CA GLU A 216 21.01 -22.39 5.36
C GLU A 216 22.17 -22.08 6.30
N PHE A 217 22.52 -20.79 6.50
CA PHE A 217 23.72 -20.38 7.24
C PHE A 217 23.42 -19.61 8.54
N GLY A 218 22.17 -19.24 8.80
CA GLY A 218 21.78 -18.40 9.95
C GLY A 218 21.58 -19.15 11.26
N SER A 219 22.12 -20.35 11.42
CA SER A 219 21.83 -21.22 12.58
C SER A 219 22.22 -20.63 13.92
N LEU A 220 23.34 -19.88 13.97
CA LEU A 220 23.88 -19.32 15.21
C LEU A 220 23.16 -18.03 15.65
N VAL A 221 22.71 -17.21 14.70
CA VAL A 221 22.14 -15.86 14.98
C VAL A 221 20.62 -15.88 14.98
N PHE A 222 20.01 -16.60 14.03
CA PHE A 222 18.55 -16.63 13.85
C PHE A 222 17.90 -17.84 14.52
N GLY A 223 18.70 -18.79 15.02
CA GLY A 223 18.18 -20.04 15.55
C GLY A 223 17.40 -20.83 14.49
N CYS A 224 17.93 -20.88 13.26
CA CYS A 224 17.35 -21.63 12.15
C CYS A 224 18.10 -22.96 11.96
N VAL A 225 17.37 -24.00 11.56
CA VAL A 225 17.97 -25.27 11.10
C VAL A 225 17.88 -25.30 9.57
N PRO A 226 18.90 -25.77 8.83
CA PRO A 226 18.77 -25.93 7.37
C PRO A 226 17.58 -26.82 7.04
N LEU A 227 16.79 -26.40 6.05
CA LEU A 227 15.57 -27.09 5.63
C LEU A 227 15.89 -28.07 4.49
N ASP A 228 15.20 -29.20 4.48
CA ASP A 228 15.24 -30.09 3.32
C ASP A 228 14.50 -29.46 2.12
N LEU A 229 14.84 -29.89 0.90
CA LEU A 229 14.20 -29.43 -0.34
C LEU A 229 12.68 -29.62 -0.30
N THR A 230 12.20 -30.73 0.29
CA THR A 230 10.77 -31.00 0.43
C THR A 230 10.08 -29.94 1.29
N GLN A 231 10.72 -29.54 2.40
CA GLN A 231 10.20 -28.54 3.33
C GLN A 231 10.20 -27.15 2.70
N TRP A 232 11.24 -26.82 1.93
CA TRP A 232 11.29 -25.60 1.12
C TRP A 232 10.11 -25.49 0.15
N PHE A 233 9.81 -26.55 -0.60
CA PHE A 233 8.68 -26.56 -1.53
C PHE A 233 7.33 -26.42 -0.82
N ILE A 234 7.17 -27.01 0.37
CA ILE A 234 5.97 -26.84 1.19
C ILE A 234 5.83 -25.36 1.62
N CYS A 235 6.89 -24.73 2.13
CA CYS A 235 6.88 -23.32 2.52
C CYS A 235 6.52 -22.40 1.33
N ILE A 236 7.16 -22.62 0.18
CA ILE A 236 6.88 -21.88 -1.05
C ILE A 236 5.45 -22.12 -1.52
N GLY A 237 4.99 -23.37 -1.49
CA GLY A 237 3.63 -23.75 -1.87
C GLY A 237 2.58 -23.04 -1.02
N LEU A 238 2.72 -23.09 0.31
CA LEU A 238 1.85 -22.39 1.24
C LEU A 238 1.91 -20.87 1.05
N GLY A 239 3.10 -20.31 0.83
CA GLY A 239 3.26 -18.90 0.51
C GLY A 239 2.51 -18.51 -0.77
N SER A 240 2.64 -19.33 -1.82
CA SER A 240 2.06 -19.06 -3.13
C SER A 240 0.53 -19.03 -3.11
N LEU A 241 -0.11 -19.71 -2.14
CA LEU A 241 -1.57 -19.67 -1.93
C LEU A 241 -2.09 -18.28 -1.58
N SER A 242 -1.25 -17.36 -1.11
CA SER A 242 -1.65 -15.96 -0.91
C SER A 242 -2.03 -15.26 -2.22
N LEU A 243 -1.43 -15.64 -3.37
CA LEU A 243 -1.75 -15.11 -4.69
C LEU A 243 -3.19 -15.43 -5.15
N PRO A 244 -3.63 -16.70 -5.23
CA PRO A 244 -5.00 -17.03 -5.62
C PRO A 244 -6.02 -16.50 -4.60
N VAL A 245 -5.69 -16.43 -3.31
CA VAL A 245 -6.54 -15.76 -2.31
C VAL A 245 -6.69 -14.27 -2.63
N GLY A 246 -5.60 -13.60 -3.04
CA GLY A 246 -5.65 -12.21 -3.48
C GLY A 246 -6.56 -12.02 -4.69
N LEU A 247 -6.47 -12.91 -5.67
CA LEU A 247 -7.35 -12.92 -6.83
C LEU A 247 -8.81 -13.16 -6.43
N PHE A 248 -9.08 -14.12 -5.56
CA PHE A 248 -10.41 -14.41 -5.04
C PHE A 248 -11.02 -13.22 -4.30
N LEU A 249 -10.23 -12.53 -3.47
CA LEU A 249 -10.66 -11.30 -2.78
C LEU A 249 -10.98 -10.16 -3.77
N ARG A 250 -10.35 -10.13 -4.96
CA ARG A 250 -10.70 -9.16 -6.02
C ARG A 250 -12.06 -9.48 -6.64
N CYS A 251 -12.40 -10.76 -6.81
CA CYS A 251 -13.70 -11.19 -7.34
C CYS A 251 -14.87 -10.91 -6.38
N ILE A 252 -14.62 -10.85 -5.08
CA ILE A 252 -15.66 -10.53 -4.09
C ILE A 252 -15.92 -9.03 -4.06
N THR A 253 -17.13 -8.63 -4.46
CA THR A 253 -17.69 -7.32 -4.16
C THR A 253 -18.25 -7.34 -2.73
N LEU A 254 -17.70 -6.51 -1.84
CA LEU A 254 -18.19 -6.41 -0.47
C LEU A 254 -19.65 -5.91 -0.45
N PRO A 255 -20.53 -6.54 0.34
CA PRO A 255 -21.84 -5.97 0.64
C PRO A 255 -21.67 -4.71 1.51
N ALA A 256 -22.55 -3.73 1.30
CA ALA A 256 -22.52 -2.41 1.95
C ALA A 256 -22.67 -2.42 3.49
N SER A 257 -22.79 -3.60 4.12
CA SER A 257 -22.92 -3.79 5.57
C SER A 257 -21.58 -3.90 6.32
N PHE A 258 -20.47 -4.23 5.64
CA PHE A 258 -19.14 -4.37 6.27
C PHE A 258 -18.34 -3.05 6.30
N THR A 259 -19.00 -1.94 5.99
CA THR A 259 -18.42 -0.63 5.71
C THR A 259 -18.05 0.08 7.02
N MET A 260 -16.99 -0.38 7.70
CA MET A 260 -16.47 0.24 8.93
C MET A 260 -15.92 1.65 8.68
N CYS A 261 -15.48 1.93 7.45
CA CYS A 261 -15.17 3.27 6.96
C CYS A 261 -16.16 3.62 5.86
N GLN A 262 -17.38 4.03 6.21
CA GLN A 262 -18.32 4.57 5.23
C GLN A 262 -17.60 5.59 4.34
N GLU A 263 -17.41 5.26 3.06
CA GLU A 263 -17.07 6.22 2.02
C GLU A 263 -18.03 7.38 2.23
N THR A 264 -17.51 8.48 2.76
CA THR A 264 -18.26 9.72 2.79
C THR A 264 -18.62 9.92 1.34
N SER A 265 -19.91 9.77 1.05
CA SER A 265 -20.47 9.87 -0.29
C SER A 265 -19.77 11.04 -0.94
N VAL A 266 -19.29 10.81 -2.16
CA VAL A 266 -18.85 11.87 -3.07
C VAL A 266 -19.74 13.04 -2.74
N VAL A 267 -19.17 14.12 -2.17
CA VAL A 267 -19.92 15.34 -1.96
C VAL A 267 -20.29 15.71 -3.37
N GLU A 268 -21.48 15.29 -3.77
CA GLU A 268 -22.18 15.79 -4.92
C GLU A 268 -22.04 17.29 -4.71
N ASN A 269 -21.41 17.98 -5.66
CA ASN A 269 -21.26 19.42 -5.61
C ASN A 269 -22.66 20.02 -5.76
N VAL A 270 -23.58 19.71 -4.85
CA VAL A 270 -24.72 20.51 -4.50
C VAL A 270 -24.07 21.80 -4.07
N PRO A 271 -24.16 22.87 -4.89
CA PRO A 271 -23.51 24.11 -4.53
C PRO A 271 -24.16 24.50 -3.22
N SER A 272 -23.35 24.54 -2.15
CA SER A 272 -23.80 24.92 -0.81
C SER A 272 -24.71 26.14 -0.96
N ALA A 273 -25.80 26.22 -0.19
CA ALA A 273 -26.70 27.38 -0.22
C ALA A 273 -25.90 28.71 -0.11
N ARG A 274 -24.74 28.66 0.56
CA ARG A 274 -23.73 29.72 0.63
C ARG A 274 -23.05 30.04 -0.70
N THR A 275 -22.65 29.03 -1.48
CA THR A 275 -22.09 29.21 -2.83
C THR A 275 -23.13 29.77 -3.81
N LYS A 276 -24.38 29.26 -3.77
CA LYS A 276 -25.48 29.82 -4.60
C LYS A 276 -25.79 31.26 -4.24
N THR A 277 -25.78 31.63 -2.96
CA THR A 277 -26.00 33.01 -2.51
C THR A 277 -24.84 33.94 -2.88
N LEU A 278 -23.58 33.47 -2.80
CA LEU A 278 -22.40 34.23 -3.25
C LEU A 278 -22.43 34.47 -4.78
N TRP A 279 -22.84 33.47 -5.57
CA TRP A 279 -23.01 33.62 -7.01
C TRP A 279 -24.13 34.61 -7.37
N ARG A 280 -25.26 34.57 -6.66
CA ARG A 280 -26.32 35.57 -6.83
C ARG A 280 -25.89 36.98 -6.44
N ARG A 281 -25.08 37.13 -5.38
CA ARG A 281 -24.55 38.43 -4.94
C ARG A 281 -23.53 39.00 -5.91
N SER A 282 -22.66 38.17 -6.49
CA SER A 282 -21.70 38.61 -7.51
C SER A 282 -22.39 39.01 -8.82
N LEU A 283 -23.37 38.24 -9.29
CA LEU A 283 -24.21 38.61 -10.44
C LEU A 283 -24.95 39.94 -10.22
N LYS A 284 -25.55 40.15 -9.05
CA LYS A 284 -26.20 41.43 -8.72
C LYS A 284 -25.22 42.60 -8.74
N ARG A 285 -24.00 42.43 -8.25
CA ARG A 285 -22.96 43.46 -8.31
C ARG A 285 -22.57 43.82 -9.74
N LEU A 286 -22.39 42.82 -10.61
CA LEU A 286 -22.10 43.05 -12.03
C LEU A 286 -23.25 43.78 -12.75
N GLN A 287 -24.50 43.42 -12.45
CA GLN A 287 -25.67 44.12 -13.02
C GLN A 287 -25.77 45.58 -12.59
N VAL A 288 -25.43 45.89 -11.33
CA VAL A 288 -25.39 47.27 -10.84
C VAL A 288 -24.26 48.04 -11.53
N GLN A 289 -23.06 47.46 -11.63
CA GLN A 289 -21.93 48.08 -12.32
C GLN A 289 -22.26 48.37 -13.80
N MET A 290 -22.86 47.42 -14.52
CA MET A 290 -23.29 47.66 -15.90
C MET A 290 -24.35 48.76 -16.02
N ARG A 291 -25.27 48.87 -15.06
CA ARG A 291 -26.26 49.96 -15.04
C ARG A 291 -25.61 51.33 -14.84
N VAL A 292 -24.66 51.42 -13.92
CA VAL A 292 -23.90 52.65 -13.65
C VAL A 292 -23.10 53.05 -14.90
N VAL A 293 -22.39 52.11 -15.53
CA VAL A 293 -21.64 52.37 -16.77
C VAL A 293 -22.57 52.85 -17.89
N LYS A 294 -23.74 52.23 -18.08
CA LYS A 294 -24.72 52.68 -19.07
C LYS A 294 -25.28 54.07 -18.76
N ALA A 295 -25.50 54.40 -17.49
CA ALA A 295 -25.94 55.73 -17.08
C ALA A 295 -24.88 56.79 -17.37
N PHE A 296 -23.61 56.52 -17.02
CA PHE A 296 -22.49 57.41 -17.36
C PHE A 296 -22.33 57.59 -18.87
N GLN A 297 -22.42 56.51 -19.66
CA GLN A 297 -22.38 56.59 -21.12
C GLN A 297 -23.52 57.47 -21.65
N LYS A 298 -24.75 57.31 -21.13
CA LYS A 298 -25.90 58.12 -21.54
C LYS A 298 -25.70 59.61 -21.21
N SER A 299 -25.17 59.93 -20.03
CA SER A 299 -24.84 61.31 -19.63
C SER A 299 -23.75 61.93 -20.51
N VAL A 300 -22.70 61.17 -20.84
CA VAL A 300 -21.62 61.63 -21.74
C VAL A 300 -22.15 61.86 -23.16
N THR A 301 -23.01 60.99 -23.68
CA THR A 301 -23.64 61.18 -25.00
C THR A 301 -24.57 62.39 -25.01
N GLN A 302 -25.27 62.65 -23.91
CA GLN A 302 -26.15 63.82 -23.77
C GLN A 302 -25.35 65.13 -23.69
N GLN A 303 -24.18 65.13 -23.06
CA GLN A 303 -23.25 66.27 -23.08
C GLN A 303 -22.64 66.52 -24.46
N LYS A 304 -22.37 65.47 -25.25
CA LYS A 304 -21.85 65.59 -26.62
C LYS A 304 -22.88 66.04 -27.67
N GLY A 305 -24.18 65.95 -27.36
CA GLY A 305 -25.25 66.43 -28.24
C GLY A 305 -25.68 67.88 -27.99
N LEU A 306 -25.02 68.58 -27.06
CA LEU A 306 -25.28 69.96 -26.65
C LEU A 306 -24.18 70.94 -27.08
N HIS A 307 -23.27 70.50 -27.96
CA HIS A 307 -22.24 71.31 -28.62
C HIS A 307 -22.40 71.24 -30.13
#